data_AF-A0A3L7Q3R3-F1
#
_entry.id   AF-A0A3L7Q3R3-F1
#
_cell.length_a   1.000
_cell.length_b   1.000
_cell.length_c   1.000
_cell.angle_alpha   90.00
_cell.angle_beta   90.00
_cell.angle_gamma   90.00
#
_symmetry.space_group_name_H-M   'P 1'
#
loop_
_entity.id
_entity.type
_entity.pdbx_description
1 polymer ?
#
loop_
_entity_poly.entity_id
_entity_poly.type
_entity_poly.pdbx_seq_one_letter_code
_entity_poly.pdbx_strand_id
1 'polypeptide(L)'
;MFAPIRGGHCAPVAALLVALALPGVSPLGVARAAEPAAAAAAAVSPLEMLAAAKRICVLGDSITYDGRWVSALSAWMEAKGLTGDVIAVGLPSETCSGLSEEGHAGGQFPRPDVHERLARVLSVVKPDLVIACYGMNCGIYLPLDDTRFAAYKAGIKKLHDEVEKTGAKIIHLTPP
;
A
#
# COMPACT_ATOMS: atom_id res chain seq x y z
N MET A 1 11.07 -15.58 49.14
CA MET A 1 11.32 -14.26 48.51
C MET A 1 12.50 -13.64 49.24
N PHE A 2 13.67 -13.61 48.63
CA PHE A 2 14.86 -12.98 49.22
C PHE A 2 15.39 -11.90 48.28
N ALA A 3 15.38 -10.67 48.76
CA ALA A 3 16.48 -9.72 48.68
C ALA A 3 16.74 -9.26 50.14
N PRO A 4 17.87 -8.64 50.55
CA PRO A 4 18.76 -7.80 49.72
C PRO A 4 20.26 -7.65 50.20
N ILE A 5 20.99 -6.71 49.55
CA ILE A 5 22.12 -5.84 50.02
C ILE A 5 23.62 -6.31 50.11
N ARG A 6 24.41 -5.69 49.21
CA ARG A 6 25.78 -5.05 49.26
C ARG A 6 26.98 -5.65 50.03
N GLY A 7 28.11 -5.57 49.32
CA GLY A 7 29.50 -5.37 49.79
C GLY A 7 30.45 -5.87 48.69
N GLY A 8 31.49 -5.20 48.17
CA GLY A 8 32.31 -4.09 48.64
C GLY A 8 33.78 -4.45 48.44
N HIS A 9 34.41 -3.90 47.39
CA HIS A 9 35.85 -3.65 47.18
C HIS A 9 36.88 -4.81 47.00
N CYS A 10 37.51 -4.85 45.81
CA CYS A 10 38.97 -4.87 45.65
C CYS A 10 39.35 -4.60 44.18
N ALA A 11 39.94 -3.43 43.91
CA ALA A 11 40.92 -3.23 42.83
C ALA A 11 42.31 -3.58 43.42
N PRO A 12 43.42 -3.81 42.67
CA PRO A 12 43.81 -3.26 41.36
C PRO A 12 44.30 -4.37 40.38
N VAL A 13 44.71 -4.15 39.13
CA VAL A 13 46.02 -3.63 38.69
C VAL A 13 45.98 -3.42 37.17
N ALA A 14 46.61 -2.33 36.78
CA ALA A 14 46.90 -1.82 35.45
C ALA A 14 47.36 -2.85 34.39
N ALA A 15 46.90 -2.62 33.16
CA ALA A 15 47.74 -2.73 31.97
C ALA A 15 47.23 -1.73 30.93
N LEU A 16 47.84 -0.54 30.94
CA LEU A 16 47.69 0.49 29.92
C LEU A 16 48.57 0.09 28.72
N LEU A 17 47.96 -0.37 27.63
CA LEU A 17 48.64 -0.49 26.34
C LEU A 17 48.30 0.74 25.50
N VAL A 18 49.26 1.67 25.46
CA VAL A 18 49.31 2.77 24.51
C VAL A 18 49.69 2.21 23.15
N ALA A 19 48.77 2.25 22.18
CA ALA A 19 49.08 2.05 20.77
C ALA A 19 49.16 3.42 20.08
N LEU A 20 50.40 3.85 19.79
CA LEU A 20 50.69 4.98 18.92
C LEU A 20 50.40 4.62 17.46
N ALA A 21 49.87 5.59 16.73
CA ALA A 21 49.27 5.49 15.42
C ALA A 21 50.25 5.16 14.27
N LEU A 22 49.71 4.56 13.20
CA LEU A 22 50.09 4.88 11.83
C LEU A 22 48.82 5.05 10.97
N PRO A 23 48.63 6.18 10.28
CA PRO A 23 47.56 6.35 9.31
C PRO A 23 48.01 5.84 7.94
N GLY A 24 47.16 5.04 7.29
CA GLY A 24 47.27 4.74 5.87
C GLY A 24 47.38 3.26 5.55
N VAL A 25 46.23 2.60 5.42
CA VAL A 25 45.83 1.84 4.22
C VAL A 25 44.29 1.84 4.22
N SER A 26 43.67 2.51 3.26
CA SER A 26 42.25 2.32 2.96
C SER A 26 42.06 0.90 2.44
N PRO A 27 41.16 0.06 3.01
CA PRO A 27 40.72 -1.11 2.28
C PRO A 27 39.87 -0.60 1.11
N LEU A 28 40.47 -0.67 -0.08
CA LEU A 28 39.79 -0.59 -1.37
C LEU A 28 38.47 -1.35 -1.30
N GLY A 29 37.41 -0.67 -1.73
CA GLY A 29 36.05 -1.16 -1.70
C GLY A 29 35.93 -2.55 -2.30
N VAL A 30 35.41 -3.48 -1.50
CA VAL A 30 34.83 -4.71 -2.02
C VAL A 30 33.57 -4.27 -2.75
N ALA A 31 33.69 -4.09 -4.07
CA ALA A 31 32.52 -3.95 -4.93
C ALA A 31 31.70 -5.23 -4.75
N ARG A 32 30.53 -5.09 -4.11
CA ARG A 32 29.55 -6.16 -4.06
C ARG A 32 29.13 -6.38 -5.51
N ALA A 33 29.58 -7.47 -6.12
CA ALA A 33 29.08 -7.89 -7.41
C ALA A 33 27.56 -8.00 -7.27
N ALA A 34 26.82 -7.18 -8.03
CA ALA A 34 25.39 -7.29 -8.11
C ALA A 34 25.08 -8.69 -8.63
N GLU A 35 24.38 -9.49 -7.82
CA GLU A 35 23.77 -10.72 -8.30
C GLU A 35 22.91 -10.36 -9.51
N PRO A 36 22.99 -11.10 -10.63
CA PRO A 36 22.21 -10.80 -11.81
C PRO A 36 20.74 -10.90 -11.41
N ALA A 37 20.02 -9.79 -11.53
CA ALA A 37 18.59 -9.76 -11.38
C ALA A 37 18.01 -10.85 -12.29
N ALA A 38 17.43 -11.89 -11.68
CA ALA A 38 16.67 -12.88 -12.39
C ALA A 38 15.68 -12.11 -13.28
N ALA A 39 15.71 -12.36 -14.59
CA ALA A 39 14.83 -11.71 -15.54
C ALA A 39 13.39 -11.92 -15.08
N ALA A 40 12.80 -10.89 -14.49
CA ALA A 40 11.40 -10.89 -14.12
C ALA A 40 10.61 -11.18 -15.39
N ALA A 41 9.76 -12.21 -15.37
CA ALA A 41 8.76 -12.40 -16.42
C ALA A 41 8.11 -11.04 -16.69
N ALA A 42 8.10 -10.61 -17.95
CA ALA A 42 7.62 -9.27 -18.30
C ALA A 42 6.21 -9.07 -17.70
N ALA A 43 6.11 -8.14 -16.74
CA ALA A 43 4.84 -7.85 -16.10
C ALA A 43 3.85 -7.40 -17.18
N VAL A 44 2.67 -8.03 -17.23
CA VAL A 44 1.60 -7.64 -18.15
C VAL A 44 1.30 -6.16 -17.92
N SER A 45 1.35 -5.35 -18.97
CA SER A 45 1.12 -3.91 -18.85
C SER A 45 -0.33 -3.61 -18.48
N PRO A 46 -0.62 -2.46 -17.83
CA PRO A 46 -1.99 -2.04 -17.55
C PRO A 46 -2.88 -2.00 -18.80
N LEU A 47 -2.32 -1.63 -19.95
CA LEU A 47 -3.04 -1.62 -21.23
C LEU A 47 -3.43 -3.03 -21.68
N GLU A 48 -2.52 -4.00 -21.57
CA GLU A 48 -2.83 -5.41 -21.88
C GLU A 48 -3.85 -5.99 -20.91
N MET A 49 -3.80 -5.61 -19.63
CA MET A 49 -4.83 -5.99 -18.66
C MET A 49 -6.21 -5.44 -19.05
N LEU A 50 -6.30 -4.15 -19.39
CA LEU A 50 -7.54 -3.51 -19.85
C LEU A 50 -8.07 -4.15 -21.13
N ALA A 51 -7.18 -4.47 -22.08
CA ALA A 51 -7.58 -5.06 -23.35
C ALA A 51 -8.08 -6.52 -23.21
N ALA A 52 -7.54 -7.27 -22.25
CA ALA A 52 -7.97 -8.64 -21.98
C ALA A 52 -9.20 -8.73 -21.05
N ALA A 53 -9.52 -7.66 -20.33
CA ALA A 53 -10.54 -7.69 -19.30
C ALA A 53 -11.96 -7.71 -19.88
N LYS A 54 -12.84 -8.49 -19.26
CA LYS A 54 -14.26 -8.56 -19.64
C LYS A 54 -15.14 -7.82 -18.65
N ARG A 55 -14.76 -7.84 -17.37
CA ARG A 55 -15.54 -7.25 -16.29
C ARG A 55 -14.61 -6.55 -15.31
N ILE A 56 -14.66 -5.22 -15.35
CA ILE A 56 -13.73 -4.32 -14.68
C ILE A 56 -14.45 -3.66 -13.51
N CYS A 57 -14.06 -3.98 -12.28
CA CYS A 57 -14.55 -3.31 -11.09
C CYS A 57 -13.64 -2.12 -10.75
N VAL A 58 -14.20 -0.91 -10.71
CA VAL A 58 -13.46 0.28 -10.27
C VAL A 58 -13.83 0.59 -8.82
N LEU A 59 -12.88 0.37 -7.91
CA LEU A 59 -13.02 0.68 -6.48
C LEU A 59 -12.35 2.02 -6.17
N GLY A 60 -13.00 2.82 -5.34
CA GLY A 60 -12.42 4.06 -4.84
C GLY A 60 -13.39 4.86 -3.98
N ASP A 61 -13.01 6.10 -3.71
CA ASP A 61 -13.75 7.00 -2.82
C ASP A 61 -14.72 7.95 -3.58
N SER A 62 -14.91 9.17 -3.07
CA SER A 62 -15.74 10.21 -3.68
C SER A 62 -15.32 10.57 -5.10
N ILE A 63 -14.04 10.44 -5.46
CA ILE A 63 -13.54 10.73 -6.81
C ILE A 63 -14.04 9.68 -7.79
N THR A 64 -14.11 8.41 -7.36
CA THR A 64 -14.70 7.33 -8.16
C THR A 64 -16.23 7.42 -8.17
N TYR A 65 -16.84 7.80 -7.04
CA TYR A 65 -18.29 7.99 -6.93
C TYR A 65 -18.82 9.10 -7.85
N ASP A 66 -18.07 10.20 -7.99
CA ASP A 66 -18.37 11.28 -8.94
C ASP A 66 -18.42 10.78 -10.40
N GLY A 67 -17.66 9.72 -10.72
CA GLY A 67 -17.82 8.93 -11.92
C GLY A 67 -17.25 9.54 -13.20
N ARG A 68 -16.92 10.84 -13.25
CA ARG A 68 -16.48 11.50 -14.49
C ARG A 68 -15.25 10.86 -15.12
N TRP A 69 -14.22 10.53 -14.33
CA TRP A 69 -13.01 9.91 -14.87
C TRP A 69 -13.26 8.45 -15.29
N VAL A 70 -14.16 7.75 -14.60
CA VAL A 70 -14.55 6.38 -14.97
C VAL A 70 -15.32 6.38 -16.28
N SER A 71 -16.22 7.35 -16.48
CA SER A 71 -16.90 7.59 -17.75
C SER A 71 -15.93 7.93 -18.87
N ALA A 72 -14.90 8.75 -18.59
CA ALA A 72 -13.85 9.05 -19.56
C ALA A 72 -13.02 7.82 -19.93
N LEU A 73 -12.69 6.96 -18.95
CA LEU A 73 -12.04 5.67 -19.20
C LEU A 73 -12.91 4.78 -20.09
N SER A 74 -14.19 4.64 -19.77
CA SER A 74 -15.13 3.84 -20.56
C SER A 74 -15.25 4.34 -22.00
N ALA A 75 -15.38 5.65 -22.21
CA ALA A 75 -15.45 6.26 -23.54
C ALA A 75 -14.14 6.06 -24.33
N TRP A 76 -12.99 6.18 -23.66
CA TRP A 76 -11.69 5.91 -24.28
C TRP A 76 -11.54 4.43 -24.66
N MET A 77 -11.99 3.51 -23.81
CA MET A 77 -11.96 2.06 -24.08
C MET A 77 -12.80 1.73 -25.31
N GLU A 78 -14.02 2.28 -25.40
CA GLU A 78 -14.91 2.13 -26.56
C GLU A 78 -14.24 2.67 -27.84
N ALA A 79 -13.66 3.87 -27.79
CA ALA A 79 -12.94 4.46 -28.93
C ALA A 79 -11.71 3.62 -29.37
N LYS A 80 -11.16 2.78 -28.48
CA LYS A 80 -10.08 1.84 -28.77
C LYS A 80 -10.56 0.45 -29.21
N GLY A 81 -11.88 0.22 -29.27
CA GLY A 81 -12.46 -1.07 -29.59
C GLY A 81 -12.31 -2.12 -28.48
N LEU A 82 -12.07 -1.68 -27.24
CA LEU A 82 -12.02 -2.57 -26.07
C LEU A 82 -13.44 -2.84 -25.57
N THR A 83 -13.73 -4.08 -25.18
CA THR A 83 -15.11 -4.54 -24.92
C THR A 83 -15.40 -4.85 -23.45
N GLY A 84 -14.50 -4.48 -22.52
CA GLY A 84 -14.67 -4.77 -21.10
C GLY A 84 -15.76 -3.90 -20.45
N ASP A 85 -16.65 -4.52 -19.68
CA ASP A 85 -17.68 -3.82 -18.91
C ASP A 85 -17.07 -3.10 -17.70
N VAL A 86 -17.15 -1.76 -17.67
CA VAL A 86 -16.66 -0.96 -16.55
C VAL A 86 -17.77 -0.73 -15.52
N ILE A 87 -17.53 -1.17 -14.29
CA ILE A 87 -18.48 -1.09 -13.17
C ILE A 87 -17.86 -0.21 -12.08
N ALA A 88 -18.34 1.02 -11.96
CA ALA A 88 -17.93 1.96 -10.93
C ALA A 88 -18.55 1.59 -9.58
N VAL A 89 -17.72 1.36 -8.56
CA VAL A 89 -18.15 1.02 -7.19
C VAL A 89 -17.45 1.94 -6.18
N GLY A 90 -17.61 3.24 -6.38
CA GLY A 90 -17.12 4.27 -5.48
C GLY A 90 -17.99 4.46 -4.25
N LEU A 91 -17.40 4.73 -3.09
CA LEU A 91 -18.11 5.11 -1.86
C LEU A 91 -17.49 6.39 -1.29
N PRO A 92 -18.23 7.51 -1.18
CA PRO A 92 -17.67 8.75 -0.64
C PRO A 92 -17.04 8.59 0.74
N SER A 93 -15.98 9.36 0.98
CA SER A 93 -15.19 9.37 2.23
C SER A 93 -14.44 8.09 2.58
N GLU A 94 -14.60 7.00 1.80
CA GLU A 94 -14.03 5.69 2.08
C GLU A 94 -12.48 5.71 2.12
N THR A 95 -11.93 4.87 3.00
CA THR A 95 -10.50 4.62 3.14
C THR A 95 -10.17 3.16 2.88
N CYS A 96 -8.90 2.88 2.61
CA CYS A 96 -8.34 1.54 2.78
C CYS A 96 -7.49 1.43 4.06
N SER A 97 -7.12 2.54 4.70
CA SER A 97 -6.35 2.53 5.95
C SER A 97 -7.19 2.16 7.17
N GLY A 98 -8.52 2.20 7.08
CA GLY A 98 -9.43 2.04 8.21
C GLY A 98 -9.41 3.22 9.18
N LEU A 99 -8.74 4.32 8.84
CA LEU A 99 -8.60 5.49 9.70
C LEU A 99 -9.80 6.44 9.55
N SER A 100 -10.16 7.10 10.65
CA SER A 100 -11.17 8.15 10.68
C SER A 100 -10.74 9.23 11.65
N GLU A 101 -10.94 10.49 11.28
CA GLU A 101 -10.84 11.62 12.20
C GLU A 101 -11.99 11.62 13.21
N GLU A 102 -11.75 12.28 14.36
CA GLU A 102 -12.79 12.55 15.34
C GLU A 102 -13.86 13.47 14.75
N GLY A 103 -15.13 13.15 15.01
CA GLY A 103 -16.26 13.94 14.52
C GLY A 103 -16.56 13.81 13.02
N HIS A 104 -16.00 12.80 12.33
CA HIS A 104 -16.36 12.54 10.93
C HIS A 104 -17.88 12.49 10.74
N ALA A 105 -18.36 13.08 9.63
CA ALA A 105 -19.79 13.23 9.34
C ALA A 105 -20.60 13.86 10.49
N GLY A 106 -20.02 14.81 11.22
CA GLY A 106 -20.67 15.43 12.39
C GLY A 106 -20.85 14.47 13.56
N GLY A 107 -19.99 13.45 13.67
CA GLY A 107 -20.03 12.42 14.71
C GLY A 107 -21.04 11.29 14.45
N GLN A 108 -21.69 11.25 13.29
CA GLN A 108 -22.70 10.23 12.99
C GLN A 108 -22.09 8.84 12.75
N PHE A 109 -20.95 8.78 12.06
CA PHE A 109 -20.24 7.54 11.76
C PHE A 109 -18.78 7.81 11.41
N PRO A 110 -17.86 6.84 11.62
CA PRO A 110 -16.49 6.94 11.14
C PRO A 110 -16.43 6.84 9.63
N ARG A 111 -15.32 7.24 9.01
CA ARG A 111 -15.08 7.00 7.58
C ARG A 111 -15.35 5.54 7.21
N PRO A 112 -15.99 5.26 6.06
CA PRO A 112 -16.12 3.89 5.58
C PRO A 112 -14.75 3.26 5.33
N ASP A 113 -14.66 1.95 5.53
CA ASP A 113 -13.49 1.13 5.18
C ASP A 113 -13.90 0.14 4.08
N VAL A 114 -13.16 0.16 2.97
CA VAL A 114 -13.36 -0.77 1.85
C VAL A 114 -13.36 -2.23 2.31
N HIS A 115 -12.57 -2.58 3.32
CA HIS A 115 -12.45 -3.95 3.82
C HIS A 115 -13.76 -4.49 4.42
N GLU A 116 -14.67 -3.62 4.87
CA GLU A 116 -15.98 -4.01 5.41
C GLU A 116 -16.97 -4.44 4.31
N ARG A 117 -16.69 -4.09 3.04
CA ARG A 117 -17.56 -4.41 1.90
C ARG A 117 -16.88 -5.18 0.77
N LEU A 118 -15.55 -5.26 0.75
CA LEU A 118 -14.78 -5.80 -0.37
C LEU A 118 -15.25 -7.20 -0.79
N ALA A 119 -15.40 -8.13 0.16
CA ALA A 119 -15.86 -9.48 -0.13
C ALA A 119 -17.23 -9.53 -0.82
N ARG A 120 -18.19 -8.68 -0.37
CA ARG A 120 -19.51 -8.59 -0.99
C ARG A 120 -19.42 -8.03 -2.40
N VAL A 121 -18.65 -6.95 -2.59
CA VAL A 121 -18.43 -6.35 -3.92
C VAL A 121 -17.86 -7.36 -4.90
N LEU A 122 -16.78 -8.07 -4.51
CA LEU A 122 -16.14 -9.07 -5.37
C LEU A 122 -17.08 -10.23 -5.69
N SER A 123 -17.91 -10.67 -4.74
CA SER A 123 -18.89 -11.75 -4.97
C SER A 123 -20.03 -11.38 -5.94
N VAL A 124 -20.46 -10.12 -5.93
CA VAL A 124 -21.56 -9.62 -6.76
C VAL A 124 -21.05 -9.21 -8.14
N VAL A 125 -19.96 -8.46 -8.18
CA VAL A 125 -19.38 -7.96 -9.42
C VAL A 125 -18.67 -9.08 -10.19
N LYS A 126 -17.99 -10.00 -9.50
CA LYS A 126 -17.18 -11.08 -10.10
C LYS A 126 -16.23 -10.55 -11.19
N PRO A 127 -15.37 -9.57 -10.87
CA PRO A 127 -14.47 -8.99 -11.86
C PRO A 127 -13.36 -9.97 -12.24
N ASP A 128 -12.84 -9.83 -13.46
CA ASP A 128 -11.54 -10.38 -13.85
C ASP A 128 -10.41 -9.33 -13.75
N LEU A 129 -10.78 -8.05 -13.64
CA LEU A 129 -9.88 -6.94 -13.36
C LEU A 129 -10.49 -5.98 -12.33
N VAL A 130 -9.69 -5.57 -11.35
CA VAL A 130 -10.01 -4.49 -10.41
C VAL A 130 -9.09 -3.30 -10.68
N ILE A 131 -9.66 -2.10 -10.71
CA ILE A 131 -8.90 -0.84 -10.69
C ILE A 131 -9.16 -0.21 -9.32
N ALA A 132 -8.12 -0.05 -8.50
CA ALA A 132 -8.22 0.50 -7.16
C ALA A 132 -7.62 1.90 -7.10
N CYS A 133 -8.42 2.91 -6.75
CA CYS A 133 -8.02 4.29 -6.57
C CYS A 133 -8.31 4.72 -5.13
N TYR A 134 -7.31 4.55 -4.25
CA TYR A 134 -7.42 4.87 -2.82
C TYR A 134 -6.18 5.59 -2.31
N GLY A 135 -6.41 6.49 -1.35
CA GLY A 135 -5.35 7.19 -0.62
C GLY A 135 -5.77 8.56 -0.15
N MET A 136 -6.69 9.23 -0.87
CA MET A 136 -7.04 10.63 -0.60
C MET A 136 -7.53 10.86 0.84
N ASN A 137 -8.42 9.99 1.31
CA ASN A 137 -8.95 10.04 2.67
C ASN A 137 -8.08 9.34 3.73
N CYS A 138 -7.07 8.55 3.31
CA CYS A 138 -6.39 7.59 4.20
C CYS A 138 -5.49 8.26 5.24
N GLY A 139 -5.04 9.49 4.95
CA GLY A 139 -4.28 10.33 5.89
C GLY A 139 -5.15 11.24 6.76
N ILE A 140 -6.48 11.12 6.67
CA ILE A 140 -7.48 11.93 7.41
C ILE A 140 -7.21 13.44 7.37
N TYR A 141 -6.65 13.93 6.25
CA TYR A 141 -6.33 15.33 5.98
C TYR A 141 -5.35 15.97 6.99
N LEU A 142 -4.51 15.15 7.63
CA LEU A 142 -3.41 15.60 8.48
C LEU A 142 -2.06 15.53 7.75
N PRO A 143 -1.01 16.20 8.26
CA PRO A 143 0.35 16.08 7.71
C PRO A 143 0.84 14.63 7.64
N LEU A 144 1.86 14.37 6.84
CA LEU A 144 2.48 13.04 6.76
C LEU A 144 2.92 12.55 8.14
N ASP A 145 2.61 11.28 8.42
CA ASP A 145 2.97 10.59 9.65
C ASP A 145 3.17 9.11 9.33
N ASP A 146 4.24 8.53 9.88
CA ASP A 146 4.65 7.18 9.56
C ASP A 146 3.62 6.14 10.00
N THR A 147 2.89 6.40 11.10
CA THR A 147 1.85 5.49 11.59
C THR A 147 0.67 5.47 10.64
N ARG A 148 0.17 6.64 10.21
CA ARG A 148 -0.93 6.73 9.23
C ARG A 148 -0.51 6.17 7.87
N PHE A 149 0.72 6.44 7.44
CA PHE A 149 1.23 5.90 6.19
C PHE A 149 1.42 4.38 6.25
N ALA A 150 1.84 3.83 7.39
CA ALA A 150 1.88 2.38 7.61
C ALA A 150 0.48 1.75 7.52
N ALA A 151 -0.54 2.39 8.12
CA ALA A 151 -1.93 1.94 8.01
C ALA A 151 -2.41 1.92 6.56
N TYR A 152 -2.13 2.98 5.78
CA TYR A 152 -2.42 3.00 4.33
C TYR A 152 -1.72 1.85 3.59
N LYS A 153 -0.42 1.64 3.81
CA LYS A 153 0.33 0.55 3.15
C LYS A 153 -0.23 -0.83 3.50
N ALA A 154 -0.59 -1.05 4.76
CA ALA A 154 -1.21 -2.30 5.19
C ALA A 154 -2.58 -2.51 4.54
N GLY A 155 -3.40 -1.45 4.50
CA GLY A 155 -4.70 -1.43 3.87
C GLY A 155 -4.68 -1.74 2.38
N ILE A 156 -3.87 -0.99 1.62
CA ILE A 156 -3.77 -1.19 0.17
C ILE A 156 -3.18 -2.56 -0.19
N LYS A 157 -2.26 -3.09 0.63
CA LYS A 157 -1.75 -4.46 0.48
C LYS A 157 -2.84 -5.49 0.76
N LYS A 158 -3.60 -5.34 1.84
CA LYS A 158 -4.73 -6.22 2.17
C LYS A 158 -5.75 -6.23 1.04
N LEU A 159 -6.06 -5.07 0.47
CA LEU A 159 -6.99 -4.95 -0.66
C LEU A 159 -6.47 -5.73 -1.87
N HIS A 160 -5.19 -5.56 -2.21
CA HIS A 160 -4.53 -6.31 -3.28
C HIS A 160 -4.61 -7.82 -3.05
N ASP A 161 -4.18 -8.29 -1.87
CA ASP A 161 -4.17 -9.72 -1.53
C ASP A 161 -5.58 -10.34 -1.62
N GLU A 162 -6.61 -9.64 -1.14
CA GLU A 162 -8.01 -10.12 -1.22
C GLU A 162 -8.55 -10.16 -2.66
N VAL A 163 -8.15 -9.24 -3.52
CA VAL A 163 -8.52 -9.27 -4.94
C VAL A 163 -7.83 -10.44 -5.64
N GLU A 164 -6.52 -10.62 -5.47
CA GLU A 164 -5.77 -11.70 -6.13
C GLU A 164 -6.27 -13.10 -5.71
N LYS A 165 -6.73 -13.26 -4.45
CA LYS A 165 -7.36 -14.51 -3.98
C LYS A 165 -8.58 -14.93 -4.78
N THR A 166 -9.24 -13.99 -5.46
CA THR A 166 -10.39 -14.30 -6.34
C THR A 166 -9.98 -14.75 -7.74
N GLY A 167 -8.69 -14.65 -8.08
CA GLY A 167 -8.16 -14.86 -9.43
C GLY A 167 -8.25 -13.62 -10.34
N ALA A 168 -8.83 -12.52 -9.85
CA ALA A 168 -8.85 -11.24 -10.56
C ALA A 168 -7.47 -10.57 -10.53
N LYS A 169 -7.14 -9.84 -11.60
CA LYS A 169 -5.98 -8.94 -11.64
C LYS A 169 -6.32 -7.62 -10.97
N ILE A 170 -5.31 -6.85 -10.58
CA ILE A 170 -5.51 -5.53 -9.99
C ILE A 170 -4.53 -4.49 -10.53
N ILE A 171 -5.05 -3.30 -10.84
CA ILE A 171 -4.29 -2.08 -11.16
C ILE A 171 -4.51 -1.10 -10.00
N HIS A 172 -3.41 -0.60 -9.44
CA HIS A 172 -3.45 0.49 -8.45
C HIS A 172 -3.25 1.84 -9.13
N LEU A 173 -4.16 2.78 -8.88
CA LEU A 173 -4.05 4.16 -9.32
C LEU A 173 -3.73 5.05 -8.12
N THR A 174 -2.74 5.93 -8.31
CA THR A 174 -2.49 7.01 -7.35
C THR A 174 -3.64 8.01 -7.42
N PRO A 175 -4.33 8.32 -6.32
CA PRO A 175 -5.35 9.36 -6.31
C PRO A 175 -4.72 10.74 -6.59
N PRO A 176 -5.49 11.70 -7.14
CA PRO A 176 -5.01 13.03 -7.50
C PRO A 176 -4.71 13.93 -6.30
#